data_AF-A0A2S7T5G2-F1
#
_entry.id   AF-A0A2S7T5G2-F1
#
_cell.length_a   1.000
_cell.length_b   1.000
_cell.length_c   1.000
_cell.angle_alpha   90.00
_cell.angle_beta   90.00
_cell.angle_gamma   90.00
#
_symmetry.space_group_name_H-M   'P 1'
#
loop_
_entity.id
_entity.type
_entity.pdbx_description
1 polymer ?
#
loop_
_entity_poly.entity_id
_entity_poly.type
_entity_poly.pdbx_seq_one_letter_code
_entity_poly.pdbx_strand_id
1 'polypeptide(L)' 'MHTDRALLVKGFQRLLISLPCMVAGPLVLSQAFKNTTHQWFWPVLVLGLSLAIAAIVLGFVGVKTVVDAFFGKKK' A
#
# COMPACT_ATOMS: atom_id res chain seq x y z
N MET A 1 25.54 15.45 -7.29
CA MET A 1 24.24 14.77 -7.24
C MET A 1 23.35 15.53 -6.26
N HIS A 2 22.35 16.25 -6.74
CA HIS A 2 21.41 16.92 -5.84
C HIS A 2 20.22 15.98 -5.62
N THR A 3 20.11 15.40 -4.43
CA THR A 3 18.96 14.57 -4.07
C THR A 3 17.71 15.44 -4.03
N ASP A 4 16.66 15.01 -4.71
CA ASP A 4 15.44 15.79 -4.85
C ASP A 4 14.57 15.61 -3.59
N ARG A 5 14.86 16.41 -2.55
CA ARG A 5 14.28 16.25 -1.20
C ARG A 5 12.74 16.25 -1.21
N ALA A 6 12.12 17.03 -2.09
CA ALA A 6 10.66 17.07 -2.22
C ALA A 6 10.08 15.74 -2.70
N LEU A 7 10.70 15.10 -3.70
CA LEU A 7 10.33 13.77 -4.18
C LEU A 7 10.61 12.70 -3.12
N LEU A 8 11.71 12.83 -2.39
CA LEU A 8 12.10 11.89 -1.33
C LEU A 8 11.06 11.85 -0.21
N VAL A 9 10.63 13.03 0.28
CA VAL A 9 9.56 13.14 1.28
C VAL A 9 8.25 12.56 0.76
N LYS A 10 7.90 12.83 -0.50
CA LYS A 10 6.67 12.29 -1.12
C LYS A 10 6.71 10.77 -1.26
N GLY A 11 7.86 10.19 -1.61
CA GLY A 11 8.07 8.75 -1.67
C GLY A 11 7.95 8.12 -0.27
N PHE A 12 8.58 8.73 0.73
CA PHE A 12 8.52 8.27 2.11
C PHE A 12 7.08 8.33 2.68
N GLN A 13 6.34 9.40 2.41
CA GLN A 13 4.93 9.52 2.83
C GLN A 13 4.06 8.42 2.21
N ARG A 14 4.28 8.07 0.94
CA ARG A 14 3.58 6.95 0.28
C ARG A 14 3.89 5.60 0.94
N LEU A 15 5.14 5.38 1.33
CA LEU A 15 5.55 4.18 2.07
C LEU A 15 4.89 4.13 3.46
N LEU A 16 4.90 5.24 4.20
CA LEU A 16 4.24 5.33 5.51
C LEU A 16 2.74 5.04 5.44
N ILE A 17 2.06 5.45 4.37
CA ILE A 17 0.64 5.15 4.14
C ILE A 17 0.44 3.69 3.70
N SER A 18 1.40 3.08 3.00
CA SER A 18 1.31 1.67 2.61
C SER A 18 1.40 0.71 3.80
N LEU A 19 2.17 1.05 4.85
CA LEU A 19 2.36 0.22 6.03
C LEU A 19 1.04 -0.17 6.74
N PRO A 20 0.15 0.78 7.12
CA PRO A 20 -1.13 0.41 7.71
C PRO A 20 -2.01 -0.37 6.73
N CYS A 21 -1.94 -0.13 5.42
CA CYS A 21 -2.66 -0.95 4.44
C CYS A 21 -2.15 -2.40 4.40
N MET A 22 -0.83 -2.61 4.49
CA MET A 22 -0.21 -3.94 4.54
C MET A 22 -0.60 -4.73 5.78
N VAL A 23 -0.88 -4.05 6.89
CA VAL A 23 -1.40 -4.68 8.12
C VAL A 23 -2.92 -4.88 8.03
N ALA A 24 -3.65 -3.86 7.59
CA ALA A 24 -5.10 -3.88 7.52
C ALA A 24 -5.63 -4.91 6.51
N GLY A 25 -5.00 -5.07 5.35
CA GLY A 25 -5.42 -6.03 4.32
C GLY A 25 -5.53 -7.47 4.85
N PRO A 26 -4.44 -8.07 5.35
CA PRO A 26 -4.44 -9.41 5.95
C PRO A 26 -5.36 -9.54 7.15
N LEU A 27 -5.46 -8.50 8.00
CA LEU A 27 -6.37 -8.52 9.15
C LEU A 27 -7.83 -8.59 8.70
N VAL A 28 -8.24 -7.72 7.76
CA VAL A 28 -9.61 -7.70 7.22
C VAL A 28 -9.92 -8.99 6.47
N LEU A 29 -8.99 -9.52 5.67
CA LEU A 29 -9.13 -10.80 4.98
C LEU A 29 -9.29 -11.96 5.97
N SER A 30 -8.48 -11.99 7.03
CA SER A 30 -8.60 -13.01 8.08
C SER A 30 -9.96 -12.97 8.77
N GLN A 31 -10.52 -11.77 8.97
CA GLN A 31 -11.86 -11.62 9.53
C GLN A 31 -12.94 -12.09 8.55
N ALA A 32 -12.81 -11.82 7.25
CA ALA A 32 -13.73 -12.35 6.24
C ALA A 32 -13.71 -13.89 6.23
N PHE A 33 -12.54 -14.51 6.18
CA PHE A 33 -12.43 -15.97 6.12
C PHE A 33 -12.91 -16.69 7.39
N LYS A 34 -12.90 -16.03 8.54
CA LYS A 34 -13.50 -16.57 9.79
C LYS A 34 -15.03 -16.48 9.80
N ASN A 35 -15.63 -15.58 9.01
CA ASN A 35 -17.05 -15.26 9.04
C ASN A 35 -17.75 -15.58 7.70
N THR A 36 -17.40 -16.69 7.07
CA THR A 36 -17.89 -17.10 5.74
C THR A 36 -19.40 -17.32 5.65
N THR A 37 -20.06 -17.61 6.77
CA THR A 37 -21.51 -17.81 6.86
C THR A 37 -22.29 -16.51 7.10
N HIS A 38 -21.60 -15.40 7.39
CA HIS A 38 -22.25 -14.13 7.67
C HIS A 38 -22.58 -13.39 6.36
N GLN A 39 -23.74 -12.73 6.31
CA GLN A 39 -24.17 -11.90 5.17
C GLN A 39 -23.13 -10.86 4.72
N TRP A 40 -22.27 -10.42 5.63
CA TRP A 40 -21.23 -9.41 5.34
C TRP A 40 -19.92 -10.00 4.83
N PHE A 41 -19.85 -11.32 4.62
CA PHE A 41 -18.66 -11.99 4.08
C PHE A 41 -18.17 -11.33 2.79
N TRP A 42 -19.04 -11.20 1.80
CA TRP A 42 -18.70 -10.65 0.48
C TRP A 42 -18.20 -9.19 0.55
N PRO A 43 -18.91 -8.26 1.22
CA PRO A 43 -18.42 -6.89 1.41
C PRO A 43 -17.04 -6.82 2.07
N VAL A 44 -16.82 -7.57 3.16
CA VAL A 44 -15.57 -7.53 3.92
C VAL A 44 -14.43 -8.18 3.13
N LEU A 45 -14.71 -9.26 2.39
CA LEU A 45 -13.74 -9.92 1.52
C LEU A 45 -13.26 -8.96 0.42
N VAL A 46 -14.18 -8.28 -0.27
CA VAL A 46 -13.86 -7.30 -1.32
C VAL A 46 -13.05 -6.13 -0.74
N LEU A 47 -13.44 -5.63 0.44
CA LEU A 47 -12.68 -4.58 1.15
C LEU A 47 -11.25 -5.02 1.44
N GLY A 48 -11.07 -6.22 2.02
CA GLY A 48 -9.76 -6.77 2.34
C GLY A 48 -8.87 -6.96 1.11
N LEU A 49 -9.44 -7.46 0.01
CA LEU A 49 -8.72 -7.62 -1.26
C LEU A 49 -8.32 -6.25 -1.85
N SER A 50 -9.22 -5.26 -1.81
CA SER A 50 -8.93 -3.91 -2.29
C SER A 50 -7.81 -3.24 -1.48
N LEU A 51 -7.81 -3.41 -0.15
CA LEU A 51 -6.74 -2.93 0.73
C LEU A 51 -5.40 -3.62 0.44
N ALA A 52 -5.40 -4.93 0.21
CA ALA A 52 -4.20 -5.67 -0.15
C ALA A 52 -3.61 -5.19 -1.49
N ILE A 53 -4.45 -5.00 -2.50
CA ILE A 53 -4.01 -4.45 -3.80
C ILE A 53 -3.47 -3.03 -3.64
N ALA A 54 -4.18 -2.17 -2.89
CA ALA A 54 -3.73 -0.80 -2.62
C ALA A 54 -2.39 -0.77 -1.88
N ALA A 55 -2.19 -1.66 -0.91
CA ALA A 55 -0.94 -1.79 -0.16
C ALA A 55 0.24 -2.12 -1.10
N ILE A 56 0.05 -3.07 -2.02
CA ILE A 56 1.07 -3.46 -3.00
C ILE A 56 1.38 -2.27 -3.92
N VAL A 57 0.35 -1.65 -4.51
CA VAL A 57 0.53 -0.51 -5.44
C VAL A 57 1.24 0.65 -4.74
N LEU A 58 0.81 1.05 -3.55
CA LEU A 58 1.43 2.13 -2.79
C LEU A 58 2.87 1.80 -2.38
N GLY A 59 3.14 0.55 -2.00
CA GLY A 59 4.49 0.08 -1.70
C GLY A 59 5.42 0.22 -2.90
N PHE A 60 5.04 -0.32 -4.06
CA PHE A 60 5.83 -0.24 -5.29
C PHE A 60 6.03 1.22 -5.75
N VAL A 61 4.95 2.01 -5.78
CA VAL A 61 5.03 3.43 -6.18
C VAL A 61 5.86 4.23 -5.19
N GLY A 62 5.76 3.96 -3.89
CA GLY A 62 6.56 4.58 -2.84
C GLY A 62 8.05 4.32 -3.04
N VAL A 63 8.45 3.05 -3.16
CA VAL A 63 9.84 2.66 -3.41
C VAL A 63 10.36 3.29 -4.70
N LYS A 64 9.61 3.21 -5.80
CA LYS A 64 9.98 3.84 -7.08
C LYS A 64 10.22 5.34 -6.92
N THR A 65 9.35 6.03 -6.19
CA THR A 65 9.47 7.49 -5.97
C THR A 65 10.73 7.82 -5.15
N VAL A 66 11.06 7.00 -4.15
CA VAL A 66 12.29 7.16 -3.37
C VAL A 66 13.53 6.94 -4.25
N VAL A 67 13.54 5.89 -5.07
CA VAL A 67 14.65 5.61 -6.01
C VAL A 67 14.81 6.75 -7.01
N ASP A 68 13.71 7.23 -7.61
CA ASP A 68 13.71 8.36 -8.54
C ASP A 68 14.23 9.65 -7.86
N ALA A 69 13.99 9.84 -6.56
CA ALA A 69 14.48 11.01 -5.81
C ALA A 69 16.00 10.99 -5.58
N PHE A 70 16.59 9.80 -5.44
CA PHE A 70 18.04 9.63 -5.25
C PHE A 70 18.82 9.65 -6.56
N PHE A 71 18.29 9.00 -7.60
CA PHE A 71 19.02 8.75 -8.85
C PHE A 71 18.50 9.55 -10.05
N GLY A 72 17.43 10.32 -9.86
CA GLY A 72 16.70 10.96 -10.95
C GLY A 72 15.82 9.96 -11.71
N LYS A 73 14.80 10.47 -12.39
CA LYS A 73 13.89 9.65 -13.18
C LYS A 73 14.60 9.14 -14.44
N LYS A 74 14.70 7.81 -14.61
CA LYS A 74 15.08 7.24 -15.91
C LYS A 74 13.97 7.57 -16.91
N LYS A 75 14.31 8.30 -17.98
CA LYS A 75 13.42 8.55 -19.13
C LYS A 75 13.08 7.24 -19.83
#